data_AF-A0A6N7A9Z6-F1
#
_entry.id   AF-A0A6N7A9Z6-F1
#
_cell.length_a   1.000
_cell.length_b   1.000
_cell.length_c   1.000
_cell.angle_alpha   90.00
_cell.angle_beta   90.00
_cell.angle_gamma   90.00
#
_symmetry.space_group_name_H-M   'P 1'
#
loop_
_entity.id
_entity.type
_entity.pdbx_description
1 polymer ?
#
loop_
_entity_poly.entity_id
_entity_poly.type
_entity_poly.pdbx_seq_one_letter_code
_entity_poly.pdbx_strand_id
1 'polypeptide(L)' 'MSTYPSTYTRKISKEIRETPDEYLPALLAMVRLFRESVTLKPADESFLQGWKEALNNEVLPVEHLWEGIDAR' A
#
# COMPACT_ATOMS: atom_id res chain seq x y z
N MET A 1 0.36 -26.90 6.13
CA MET A 1 -0.03 -26.24 4.87
C MET A 1 -1.02 -25.14 5.22
N SER A 2 -0.70 -23.87 4.99
CA SER A 2 -1.52 -22.75 5.45
C SER A 2 -2.89 -22.76 4.77
N THR A 3 -3.91 -23.20 5.50
CA THR A 3 -5.32 -23.28 5.06
C THR A 3 -6.01 -21.90 5.03
N TYR A 4 -5.33 -20.87 5.52
CA TYR A 4 -5.88 -19.53 5.71
C TYR A 4 -6.14 -18.80 4.39
N PRO A 5 -5.17 -18.69 3.45
CA PRO A 5 -5.37 -17.95 2.20
C PRO A 5 -6.50 -18.54 1.35
N SER A 6 -6.62 -19.87 1.31
CA SER A 6 -7.58 -20.56 0.44
C SER A 6 -9.05 -20.36 0.86
N THR A 7 -9.31 -20.19 2.17
CA THR A 7 -10.68 -19.97 2.66
C THR A 7 -11.23 -18.60 2.31
N TYR A 8 -10.42 -17.55 2.41
CA TYR A 8 -10.83 -16.18 2.05
C TYR A 8 -10.94 -16.00 0.54
N THR A 9 -10.00 -16.56 -0.24
CA THR A 9 -10.12 -16.55 -1.71
C THR A 9 -11.45 -17.16 -2.17
N ARG A 10 -11.84 -18.30 -1.58
CA ARG A 10 -13.12 -18.95 -1.90
C ARG A 10 -14.33 -18.09 -1.56
N LYS A 11 -14.31 -17.39 -0.42
CA LYS A 11 -15.38 -16.47 -0.01
C LYS A 11 -15.48 -15.29 -0.97
N ILE A 12 -14.36 -14.65 -1.30
CA ILE A 12 -14.31 -13.52 -2.24
C ILE A 12 -14.83 -13.95 -3.63
N SER A 13 -14.42 -15.12 -4.14
CA SER A 13 -14.94 -15.64 -5.40
C SER A 13 -16.44 -15.96 -5.37
N LYS A 14 -17.02 -16.19 -4.19
CA LYS A 14 -18.47 -16.37 -4.05
C LYS A 14 -19.18 -15.01 -4.15
N GLU A 15 -18.73 -14.01 -3.40
CA GLU A 15 -19.29 -12.64 -3.43
C GLU A 15 -19.26 -12.04 -4.85
N ILE A 16 -18.16 -12.22 -5.58
CA ILE A 16 -18.04 -11.75 -6.98
C ILE A 16 -19.09 -12.40 -7.88
N ARG A 17 -19.41 -13.69 -7.67
CA ARG A 17 -20.41 -14.41 -8.48
C ARG A 17 -21.84 -14.05 -8.12
N GLU A 18 -22.08 -13.63 -6.89
CA GLU A 18 -23.42 -13.21 -6.42
C GLU A 18 -23.67 -11.72 -6.67
N THR A 19 -22.64 -10.95 -7.05
CA THR A 19 -22.77 -9.54 -7.41
C THR A 19 -23.41 -9.41 -8.79
N PRO A 20 -24.47 -8.59 -8.97
CA PRO A 20 -25.04 -8.33 -10.28
C PRO A 20 -24.04 -7.65 -11.22
N ASP A 21 -24.08 -8.01 -12.51
CA ASP A 21 -23.12 -7.57 -13.52
C ASP A 21 -22.95 -6.05 -13.60
N GLU A 22 -24.03 -5.31 -13.38
CA GLU A 22 -24.08 -3.84 -13.37
C GLU A 22 -23.13 -3.20 -12.33
N TYR A 23 -22.84 -3.91 -11.24
CA TYR A 23 -21.99 -3.44 -10.14
C TYR A 23 -20.58 -4.02 -10.16
N LEU A 24 -20.29 -5.00 -11.04
CA LEU A 24 -18.94 -5.59 -11.17
C LEU A 24 -17.84 -4.55 -11.47
N PRO A 25 -18.06 -3.52 -12.31
CA PRO A 25 -17.05 -2.48 -12.54
C PRO A 25 -16.72 -1.70 -11.27
N ALA A 26 -17.72 -1.37 -10.46
CA ALA A 26 -17.55 -0.67 -9.19
C ALA A 26 -16.81 -1.54 -8.15
N LEU A 27 -17.18 -2.83 -8.07
CA LEU A 27 -16.50 -3.80 -7.21
C LEU A 27 -15.02 -3.94 -7.60
N LEU A 28 -14.72 -4.01 -8.90
CA LEU A 28 -13.35 -4.09 -9.40
C LEU A 28 -12.55 -2.83 -9.02
N ALA A 29 -13.15 -1.64 -9.12
CA ALA A 29 -12.51 -0.39 -8.72
C ALA A 29 -12.16 -0.39 -7.22
N MET A 30 -13.08 -0.83 -6.36
CA MET A 30 -12.83 -0.96 -4.92
C MET A 30 -11.69 -1.93 -4.60
N VAL A 31 -11.66 -3.10 -5.25
CA VAL A 31 -10.59 -4.09 -5.04
C VAL A 31 -9.23 -3.54 -5.47
N ARG A 32 -9.17 -2.77 -6.58
CA ARG A 32 -7.93 -2.12 -7.03
C ARG A 32 -7.46 -1.07 -6.04
N LEU A 33 -8.36 -0.19 -5.59
CA LEU A 33 -8.09 0.82 -4.56
C LEU A 33 -7.58 0.18 -3.26
N PHE A 34 -8.21 -0.90 -2.81
CA PHE A 34 -7.76 -1.64 -1.63
C PHE A 34 -6.37 -2.23 -1.84
N ARG A 35 -6.11 -2.84 -3.01
CA ARG A 35 -4.78 -3.35 -3.32
C ARG A 35 -3.75 -2.23 -3.30
N GLU A 36 -4.04 -1.10 -3.93
CA GLU A 36 -3.14 0.07 -3.96
C GLU A 36 -2.91 0.67 -2.56
N SER A 37 -3.91 0.63 -1.67
CA SER A 37 -3.76 1.16 -0.31
C SER A 37 -2.93 0.25 0.61
N VAL A 38 -2.99 -1.07 0.41
CA VAL A 38 -2.19 -2.04 1.18
C VAL A 38 -0.82 -2.30 0.58
N THR A 39 -0.65 -2.05 -0.72
CA THR A 39 0.65 -2.10 -1.37
C THR A 39 1.36 -0.81 -0.98
N LEU A 40 2.28 -0.88 -0.02
CA LEU A 40 3.19 0.22 0.31
C LEU A 40 3.73 0.81 -0.99
N LYS A 41 3.82 2.15 -1.07
CA LYS A 41 4.53 2.81 -2.17
C LYS A 41 5.83 2.07 -2.38
N PRO A 42 6.09 1.58 -3.60
CA PRO A 42 7.23 0.72 -3.79
C PRO A 42 8.49 1.53 -3.41
N ALA A 43 9.41 0.85 -2.73
CA ALA A 43 10.58 1.51 -2.13
C ALA A 43 11.44 2.22 -3.19
N ASP A 44 11.33 1.80 -4.44
CA ASP A 44 11.92 2.44 -5.61
C ASP A 44 11.43 3.89 -5.80
N GLU A 45 10.14 4.18 -5.68
CA GLU A 45 9.62 5.55 -5.76
C GLU A 45 10.13 6.42 -4.62
N SER A 46 10.15 5.87 -3.40
CA SER A 46 10.68 6.58 -2.22
C SER A 46 12.19 6.82 -2.34
N PHE A 47 12.93 5.85 -2.88
CA PHE A 47 14.36 5.96 -3.12
C PHE A 47 14.68 6.99 -4.21
N LEU A 48 13.97 6.97 -5.34
CA LEU A 48 14.15 7.93 -6.43
C LEU A 48 13.85 9.36 -5.96
N GLN A 49 12.84 9.52 -5.11
CA GLN A 49 12.52 10.81 -4.52
C GLN A 49 13.63 11.28 -3.58
N GLY A 50 14.05 10.44 -2.62
CA GLY A 50 15.15 10.76 -1.71
C GLY A 50 16.48 11.01 -2.45
N TRP A 51 16.71 10.34 -3.58
CA TRP A 51 17.87 10.55 -4.43
C TRP A 51 17.87 11.95 -5.08
N LYS A 52 16.71 12.43 -5.55
CA LYS A 52 16.56 13.78 -6.10
C LYS A 52 16.75 14.85 -5.02
N GLU A 53 16.15 14.64 -3.84
CA GLU A 53 16.28 15.54 -2.68
C GLU A 53 17.76 15.65 -2.25
N ALA A 54 18.48 14.52 -2.19
CA ALA A 54 19.90 14.50 -1.90
C ALA A 54 20.75 15.28 -2.93
N LEU A 55 20.47 15.12 -4.23
CA LEU A 55 21.15 15.85 -5.29
C LEU A 55 20.87 17.36 -5.26
N ASN A 56 19.68 17.76 -4.82
CA ASN A 56 19.28 19.16 -4.67
C ASN A 56 19.71 19.76 -3.33
N ASN A 57 20.44 19.02 -2.49
CA ASN A 57 20.87 19.42 -1.15
C ASN A 57 19.69 19.71 -0.20
N GLU A 58 18.52 19.13 -0.47
CA GLU A 58 17.30 19.16 0.34
C GLU A 58 17.38 18.06 1.43
N VAL A 59 18.45 18.10 2.22
CA VAL A 59 18.75 17.10 3.24
C VAL A 59 18.72 17.72 4.63
N LEU A 60 18.25 16.94 5.61
CA LEU A 60 18.33 17.31 7.02
C LEU A 60 19.61 16.74 7.62
N PRO A 61 20.42 17.55 8.34
CA PRO A 61 21.56 17.05 9.09
C PRO A 61 21.16 15.95 10.08
N VAL A 62 22.04 14.96 10.26
CA VAL A 62 21.77 13.78 11.12
C VAL A 62 21.53 14.15 12.59
N GLU A 63 22.07 15.28 13.03
CA GLU A 63 21.88 15.84 14.36
C GLU A 63 20.42 16.23 14.64
N HIS A 64 19.65 16.61 13.60
CA HIS A 64 18.23 16.94 13.72
C HIS A 64 17.32 15.71 13.65
N LEU A 65 17.84 14.51 13.35
CA LEU A 65 17.02 13.30 13.13
C LEU A 65 16.18 12.92 14.35
N TRP A 66 16.69 13.18 15.55
CA TRP A 66 16.06 12.80 16.82
C TRP A 66 15.35 13.98 17.51
N GLU A 67 15.32 15.16 16.89
CA GLU A 67 14.63 16.31 17.45
C GLU A 67 13.13 16.04 17.56
N GLY A 68 12.56 16.23 18.76
CA GLY A 68 11.14 16.00 19.03
C GLY A 68 10.75 14.54 19.23
N ILE A 69 11.70 13.59 19.15
CA ILE A 69 11.49 12.20 19.55
C ILE A 69 11.98 12.04 20.99
N ASP A 70 11.11 12.34 21.95
CA ASP A 70 11.35 12.00 23.36
C ASP A 70 11.29 10.49 23.53
N ALA A 71 12.45 9.84 23.70
CA ALA A 71 12.52 8.46 24.16
C ALA A 71 11.99 8.41 25.60
N ARG A 72 10.77 7.90 25.79
CA ARG A 72 10.19 7.58 27.10
C ARG A 72 10.49 6.14 27.49
#